data_AF-A0A831JBQ9-F1
#
_entry.id   AF-A0A831JBQ9-F1
#
_cell.length_a   1.000
_cell.length_b   1.000
_cell.length_c   1.000
_cell.angle_alpha   90.00
_cell.angle_beta   90.00
_cell.angle_gamma   90.00
#
_symmetry.space_group_name_H-M   'P 1'
#
loop_
_entity.id
_entity.type
_entity.pdbx_description
1 polymer ?
#
loop_
_entity_poly.entity_id
_entity_poly.type
_entity_poly.pdbx_seq_one_letter_code
_entity_poly.pdbx_strand_id
1 'polypeptide(L)'
;ITAHAVAASNVIKDVRTVIEIGGQDSKIIILRDGVVVDFAMNTVCAAGTGSFLDQQAYRLNIPIEQFGDIALQSKSPVRIAGRCSVFAESDMIHKQQMGYALPDIISGLCDALVRNYLNNVGKGKEIKEPIVFQGGVAANKGIKAAFEKALGMKVYVPEHYGVMGAIGAAILAKEAVKEKGYTSFKGFEVSDFKYRAVGFECTACPNRCEVVEFIQGDEVISRWGDKCGRWSNSTSKKVHANTAS
;
A
#
# COMPACT_ATOMS: atom_id res chain seq x y z
N ILE A 1 7.62 -2.58 -4.05
CA ILE A 1 7.75 -4.06 -4.17
C ILE A 1 9.00 -4.54 -3.46
N THR A 2 10.20 -4.14 -3.90
CA THR A 2 11.49 -4.60 -3.33
C THR A 2 11.57 -4.42 -1.81
N ALA A 3 11.27 -3.24 -1.28
CA ALA A 3 11.31 -3.00 0.17
C ALA A 3 10.39 -3.97 0.95
N HIS A 4 9.14 -4.14 0.50
CA HIS A 4 8.20 -5.08 1.10
C HIS A 4 8.71 -6.54 1.07
N ALA A 5 9.34 -6.96 -0.03
CA ALA A 5 9.93 -8.29 -0.17
C ALA A 5 11.13 -8.48 0.80
N VAL A 6 12.02 -7.49 0.87
CA VAL A 6 13.19 -7.50 1.77
C VAL A 6 12.75 -7.60 3.23
N ALA A 7 11.76 -6.79 3.63
CA ALA A 7 11.23 -6.86 4.99
C ALA A 7 10.61 -8.23 5.30
N ALA A 8 9.81 -8.78 4.40
CA ALA A 8 9.21 -10.10 4.58
C ALA A 8 10.26 -11.21 4.71
N SER A 9 11.30 -11.20 3.86
CA SER A 9 12.41 -12.16 3.93
C SER A 9 13.24 -12.03 5.21
N ASN A 10 13.27 -10.84 5.82
CA ASN A 10 13.94 -10.62 7.10
C ASN A 10 13.12 -11.14 8.29
N VAL A 11 11.78 -11.13 8.20
CA VAL A 11 10.89 -11.61 9.25
C VAL A 11 10.67 -13.13 9.19
N ILE A 12 10.47 -13.69 8.00
CA ILE A 12 10.27 -15.13 7.78
C ILE A 12 11.32 -15.63 6.79
N LYS A 13 12.14 -16.56 7.27
CA LYS A 13 13.10 -17.29 6.43
C LYS A 13 12.35 -18.06 5.34
N ASP A 14 12.90 -18.02 4.13
CA ASP A 14 12.38 -18.73 2.94
C ASP A 14 10.95 -18.35 2.56
N VAL A 15 10.47 -17.15 2.90
CA VAL A 15 9.16 -16.63 2.45
C VAL A 15 8.99 -16.81 0.94
N ARG A 16 7.84 -17.34 0.51
CA ARG A 16 7.57 -17.64 -0.90
C ARG A 16 6.45 -16.81 -1.51
N THR A 17 5.60 -16.22 -0.67
CA THR A 17 4.53 -15.32 -1.11
C THR A 17 4.34 -14.20 -0.09
N VAL A 18 4.26 -12.97 -0.59
CA VAL A 18 3.87 -11.81 0.20
C VAL A 18 2.56 -11.28 -0.36
N ILE A 19 1.54 -11.24 0.50
CA ILE A 19 0.27 -10.57 0.28
C ILE A 19 0.36 -9.24 1.00
N GLU A 20 0.15 -8.13 0.30
CA GLU A 20 0.14 -6.81 0.90
C GLU A 20 -1.16 -6.09 0.52
N ILE A 21 -1.89 -5.62 1.53
CA ILE A 21 -3.11 -4.84 1.31
C ILE A 21 -3.03 -3.58 2.17
N GLY A 22 -2.84 -2.46 1.48
CA GLY A 22 -2.81 -1.13 2.07
C GLY A 22 -4.18 -0.45 2.04
N GLY A 23 -4.20 0.85 2.32
CA GLY A 23 -5.43 1.64 2.28
C GLY A 23 -5.98 1.84 0.85
N GLN A 24 -5.10 2.04 -0.13
CA GLN A 24 -5.49 2.45 -1.49
C GLN A 24 -5.13 1.45 -2.58
N ASP A 25 -4.24 0.51 -2.29
CA ASP A 25 -3.76 -0.46 -3.26
C ASP A 25 -3.51 -1.81 -2.58
N SER A 26 -3.30 -2.82 -3.41
CA SER A 26 -2.99 -4.17 -2.96
C SER A 26 -1.99 -4.82 -3.92
N LYS A 27 -1.09 -5.64 -3.36
CA LYS A 27 0.04 -6.25 -4.08
C LYS A 27 0.18 -7.71 -3.71
N ILE A 28 0.59 -8.52 -4.67
CA ILE A 28 1.14 -9.85 -4.41
C ILE A 28 2.58 -9.89 -4.92
N ILE A 29 3.48 -10.52 -4.16
CA ILE A 29 4.89 -10.68 -4.53
C ILE A 29 5.24 -12.15 -4.34
N ILE A 30 5.78 -12.76 -5.39
CA ILE A 30 6.20 -14.16 -5.41
C ILE A 30 7.72 -14.19 -5.30
N LEU A 31 8.21 -14.92 -4.30
CA LEU A 31 9.64 -15.09 -4.08
C LEU A 31 10.05 -16.55 -4.28
N ARG A 32 11.20 -16.77 -4.91
CA ARG A 32 11.87 -18.08 -5.00
C ARG A 32 13.33 -17.86 -4.63
N ASP A 33 13.83 -18.66 -3.71
CA ASP A 33 15.21 -18.60 -3.23
C ASP A 33 15.64 -17.18 -2.80
N GLY A 34 14.73 -16.46 -2.14
CA GLY A 34 14.95 -15.08 -1.66
C GLY A 34 14.82 -13.99 -2.74
N VAL A 35 14.59 -14.36 -4.00
CA VAL A 35 14.50 -13.42 -5.13
C VAL A 35 13.05 -13.24 -5.55
N VAL A 36 12.65 -12.00 -5.85
CA VAL A 36 11.34 -11.69 -6.42
C VAL A 36 11.31 -12.18 -7.87
N VAL A 37 10.44 -13.17 -8.16
CA VAL A 37 10.29 -13.76 -9.50
C VAL A 37 9.04 -13.28 -10.23
N ASP A 38 8.03 -12.82 -9.48
CA ASP A 38 6.79 -12.32 -10.05
C ASP A 38 6.09 -11.38 -9.06
N PHE A 39 5.29 -10.44 -9.56
CA PHE A 39 4.45 -9.58 -8.76
C PHE A 39 3.23 -9.11 -9.54
N ALA A 40 2.21 -8.65 -8.83
CA ALA A 40 1.10 -7.89 -9.40
C ALA A 40 0.60 -6.87 -8.38
N MET A 41 -0.02 -5.80 -8.87
CA MET A 41 -0.57 -4.72 -8.06
C MET A 41 -1.88 -4.23 -8.65
N ASN A 42 -2.85 -3.92 -7.80
CA ASN A 42 -4.08 -3.23 -8.16
C ASN A 42 -4.11 -1.85 -7.50
N THR A 43 -4.11 -0.80 -8.32
CA THR A 43 -4.20 0.62 -7.91
C THR A 43 -5.48 1.31 -8.35
N VAL A 44 -6.31 0.67 -9.18
CA VAL A 44 -7.47 1.32 -9.82
C VAL A 44 -8.76 1.00 -9.09
N CYS A 45 -8.88 -0.20 -8.53
CA CYS A 45 -10.12 -0.64 -7.90
C CYS A 45 -10.00 -0.62 -6.37
N ALA A 46 -10.85 0.19 -5.72
CA ALA A 46 -11.00 0.22 -4.26
C ALA A 46 -11.58 -1.09 -3.68
N ALA A 47 -12.22 -1.94 -4.51
CA ALA A 47 -12.71 -3.24 -4.07
C ALA A 47 -11.51 -4.14 -3.74
N GLY A 48 -11.26 -4.36 -2.46
CA GLY A 48 -10.14 -5.16 -1.96
C GLY A 48 -9.03 -4.36 -1.27
N THR A 49 -9.26 -3.09 -0.92
CA THR A 49 -8.32 -2.26 -0.15
C THR A 49 -8.87 -1.93 1.23
N GLY A 50 -8.02 -1.37 2.11
CA GLY A 50 -8.41 -0.93 3.45
C GLY A 50 -9.45 0.17 3.46
N SER A 51 -9.37 1.13 2.53
CA SER A 51 -10.34 2.25 2.47
C SER A 51 -11.78 1.78 2.27
N PHE A 52 -11.98 0.68 1.56
CA PHE A 52 -13.31 0.08 1.41
C PHE A 52 -13.81 -0.54 2.73
N LEU A 53 -12.93 -1.21 3.49
CA LEU A 53 -13.28 -1.72 4.81
C LEU A 53 -13.60 -0.59 5.78
N ASP A 54 -12.84 0.51 5.75
CA ASP A 54 -13.10 1.71 6.57
C ASP A 54 -14.49 2.29 6.27
N GLN A 55 -14.85 2.40 4.99
CA GLN A 55 -16.18 2.84 4.57
C GLN A 55 -17.29 1.92 5.09
N GLN A 56 -17.11 0.60 5.02
CA GLN A 56 -18.13 -0.32 5.52
C GLN A 56 -18.22 -0.31 7.05
N ALA A 57 -17.09 -0.22 7.75
CA ALA A 57 -17.05 -0.10 9.20
C ALA A 57 -17.78 1.17 9.68
N TYR A 58 -17.48 2.32 9.06
CA TYR A 58 -18.16 3.59 9.34
C TYR A 58 -19.68 3.50 9.14
N ARG A 59 -20.13 2.92 8.02
CA ARG A 59 -21.56 2.77 7.71
C ARG A 59 -22.30 1.84 8.67
N LEU A 60 -21.63 0.80 9.14
CA LEU A 60 -22.16 -0.13 10.14
C LEU A 60 -22.05 0.43 11.56
N ASN A 61 -21.45 1.61 11.74
CA ASN A 61 -21.13 2.23 13.02
C ASN A 61 -20.30 1.32 13.94
N ILE A 62 -19.28 0.69 13.35
CA ILE A 62 -18.35 -0.23 14.02
C ILE A 62 -16.94 0.35 13.91
N PRO A 63 -16.13 0.38 14.99
CA PRO A 63 -14.71 0.69 14.89
C PRO A 63 -13.99 -0.31 13.97
N ILE A 64 -13.17 0.16 13.04
CA ILE A 64 -12.48 -0.72 12.08
C ILE A 64 -11.62 -1.79 12.77
N GLU A 65 -11.09 -1.47 13.94
CA GLU A 65 -10.29 -2.36 14.78
C GLU A 65 -11.09 -3.57 15.28
N GLN A 66 -12.40 -3.43 15.46
CA GLN A 66 -13.29 -4.51 15.92
C GLN A 66 -13.85 -5.33 14.75
N PHE A 67 -13.77 -4.82 13.51
CA PHE A 67 -14.40 -5.41 12.34
C PHE A 67 -13.98 -6.87 12.12
N GLY A 68 -12.68 -7.15 12.25
CA GLY A 68 -12.14 -8.50 12.10
C GLY A 68 -12.59 -9.45 13.22
N ASP A 69 -12.67 -8.98 14.46
CA ASP A 69 -13.10 -9.80 15.60
C ASP A 69 -14.59 -10.14 15.51
N ILE A 70 -15.43 -9.22 15.03
CA ILE A 70 -16.84 -9.47 14.77
C ILE A 70 -17.02 -10.49 13.65
N ALA A 71 -16.21 -10.41 12.57
CA ALA A 71 -16.26 -11.40 11.49
C ALA A 71 -16.05 -12.84 11.98
N LEU A 72 -15.15 -13.03 12.96
CA LEU A 72 -14.83 -14.35 13.53
C LEU A 72 -15.95 -14.93 14.40
N GLN A 73 -16.92 -14.13 14.83
CA GLN A 73 -18.09 -14.61 15.59
C GLN A 73 -19.18 -15.22 14.69
N SER A 74 -19.01 -15.15 13.36
CA SER A 74 -19.93 -15.70 12.39
C SER A 74 -20.12 -17.21 12.59
N LYS A 75 -21.38 -17.65 12.51
CA LYS A 75 -21.76 -19.07 12.56
C LYS A 75 -22.18 -19.58 11.18
N SER A 76 -22.72 -18.70 10.35
CA SER A 76 -23.21 -19.02 9.02
C SER A 76 -22.95 -17.84 8.07
N PRO A 77 -21.70 -17.66 7.61
CA PRO A 77 -21.32 -16.54 6.75
C PRO A 77 -22.23 -16.43 5.52
N VAL A 78 -22.72 -15.23 5.23
CA VAL A 78 -23.55 -15.00 4.03
C VAL A 78 -22.66 -14.75 2.82
N ARG A 79 -23.12 -15.13 1.64
CA ARG A 79 -22.41 -14.78 0.41
C ARG A 79 -22.65 -13.31 0.07
N ILE A 80 -21.56 -12.54 0.01
CA ILE A 80 -21.55 -11.14 -0.48
C ILE A 80 -20.93 -11.06 -1.88
N ALA A 81 -21.54 -10.27 -2.76
CA ALA A 81 -21.01 -9.91 -4.07
C ALA A 81 -19.80 -8.96 -3.92
N GLY A 82 -18.58 -9.45 -4.13
CA GLY A 82 -17.35 -8.69 -3.81
C GLY A 82 -16.57 -8.08 -4.98
N ARG A 83 -17.11 -8.06 -6.21
CA ARG A 83 -16.34 -7.62 -7.40
C ARG A 83 -16.18 -6.09 -7.47
N CYS A 84 -17.18 -5.34 -7.00
CA CYS A 84 -17.19 -3.88 -6.98
C CYS A 84 -17.64 -3.42 -5.60
N SER A 85 -17.03 -2.37 -5.07
CA SER A 85 -17.37 -1.80 -3.75
C SER A 85 -18.84 -1.41 -3.68
N VAL A 86 -19.39 -0.79 -4.73
CA VAL A 86 -20.80 -0.37 -4.82
C VAL A 86 -21.77 -1.54 -4.72
N PHE A 87 -21.47 -2.65 -5.42
CA PHE A 87 -22.32 -3.84 -5.38
C PHE A 87 -22.18 -4.61 -4.07
N ALA A 88 -20.98 -4.67 -3.49
CA ALA A 88 -20.75 -5.24 -2.18
C ALA A 88 -21.55 -4.49 -1.11
N GLU A 89 -21.51 -3.16 -1.14
CA GLU A 89 -22.29 -2.30 -0.26
C GLU A 89 -23.79 -2.55 -0.41
N SER A 90 -24.30 -2.57 -1.64
CA SER A 90 -25.73 -2.76 -1.90
C SER A 90 -26.21 -4.13 -1.42
N ASP A 91 -25.42 -5.18 -1.64
CA ASP A 91 -25.72 -6.54 -1.18
C ASP A 91 -25.67 -6.63 0.35
N MET A 92 -24.71 -5.99 1.01
CA MET A 92 -24.65 -5.92 2.48
C MET A 92 -25.91 -5.28 3.07
N ILE A 93 -26.38 -4.15 2.52
CA ILE A 93 -27.61 -3.49 2.96
C ILE A 93 -28.79 -4.44 2.81
N HIS A 94 -28.89 -5.10 1.65
CA HIS A 94 -29.95 -6.05 1.39
C HIS A 94 -29.94 -7.22 2.40
N LYS A 95 -28.78 -7.77 2.75
CA LYS A 95 -28.66 -8.81 3.78
C LYS A 95 -29.04 -8.30 5.17
N GLN A 96 -28.73 -7.04 5.52
CA GLN A 96 -29.21 -6.46 6.77
C GLN A 96 -30.74 -6.37 6.81
N GLN A 97 -31.37 -5.91 5.72
CA GLN A 97 -32.82 -5.81 5.61
C GLN A 97 -33.52 -7.17 5.69
N MET A 98 -32.87 -8.24 5.24
CA MET A 98 -33.36 -9.61 5.38
C MET A 98 -33.19 -10.19 6.81
N GLY A 99 -32.55 -9.44 7.72
CA GLY A 99 -32.36 -9.87 9.11
C GLY A 99 -31.17 -10.79 9.35
N TYR A 100 -30.21 -10.87 8.42
CA TYR A 100 -28.98 -11.64 8.67
C TYR A 100 -28.16 -11.02 9.80
N ALA A 101 -27.52 -11.87 10.60
CA ALA A 101 -26.69 -11.42 11.70
C ALA A 101 -25.46 -10.67 11.18
N LEU A 102 -25.11 -9.59 11.86
CA LEU A 102 -23.99 -8.72 11.49
C LEU A 102 -22.64 -9.47 11.38
N PRO A 103 -22.25 -10.38 12.29
CA PRO A 103 -21.07 -11.24 12.12
C PRO A 103 -21.05 -12.01 10.80
N ASP A 104 -22.20 -12.56 10.39
CA ASP A 104 -22.30 -13.37 9.16
C ASP A 104 -22.14 -12.51 7.90
N ILE A 105 -22.66 -11.28 7.92
CA ILE A 105 -22.48 -10.29 6.84
C ILE A 105 -21.01 -9.88 6.72
N ILE A 106 -20.37 -9.54 7.84
CA ILE A 106 -18.97 -9.10 7.89
C ILE A 106 -18.03 -10.24 7.46
N SER A 107 -18.25 -11.45 7.94
CA SER A 107 -17.50 -12.65 7.49
C SER A 107 -17.67 -12.89 6.00
N GLY A 108 -18.91 -12.76 5.51
CA GLY A 108 -19.24 -12.81 4.09
C GLY A 108 -18.49 -11.79 3.24
N LEU A 109 -18.32 -10.56 3.76
CA LEU A 109 -17.55 -9.50 3.13
C LEU A 109 -16.06 -9.85 3.09
N CYS A 110 -15.48 -10.32 4.20
CA CYS A 110 -14.07 -10.74 4.25
C CYS A 110 -13.79 -11.81 3.19
N ASP A 111 -14.64 -12.84 3.10
CA ASP A 111 -14.56 -13.87 2.07
C ASP A 111 -14.68 -13.26 0.66
N ALA A 112 -15.55 -12.26 0.47
CA ALA A 112 -15.75 -11.61 -0.82
C ALA A 112 -14.53 -10.82 -1.29
N LEU A 113 -13.87 -10.10 -0.37
CA LEU A 113 -12.65 -9.35 -0.65
C LEU A 113 -11.46 -10.26 -0.96
N VAL A 114 -11.29 -11.34 -0.20
CA VAL A 114 -10.24 -12.33 -0.48
C VAL A 114 -10.46 -13.00 -1.83
N ARG A 115 -11.70 -13.43 -2.14
CA ARG A 115 -12.04 -13.96 -3.47
C ARG A 115 -11.72 -12.96 -4.57
N ASN A 116 -12.02 -11.68 -4.38
CA ASN A 116 -11.72 -10.64 -5.36
C ASN A 116 -10.22 -10.44 -5.53
N TYR A 117 -9.46 -10.40 -4.44
CA TYR A 117 -8.00 -10.28 -4.46
C TYR A 117 -7.36 -11.44 -5.23
N LEU A 118 -7.74 -12.69 -4.93
CA LEU A 118 -7.18 -13.88 -5.59
C LEU A 118 -7.54 -13.95 -7.08
N ASN A 119 -8.77 -13.56 -7.45
CA ASN A 119 -9.22 -13.57 -8.85
C ASN A 119 -8.63 -12.45 -9.72
N ASN A 120 -8.10 -11.39 -9.11
CA ASN A 120 -7.53 -10.26 -9.82
C ASN A 120 -6.01 -10.20 -9.64
N VAL A 121 -5.56 -9.85 -8.43
CA VAL A 121 -4.14 -9.64 -8.11
C VAL A 121 -3.40 -10.98 -8.04
N GLY A 122 -4.01 -11.99 -7.43
CA GLY A 122 -3.45 -13.35 -7.33
C GLY A 122 -3.59 -14.20 -8.60
N LYS A 123 -4.27 -13.71 -9.65
CA LYS A 123 -4.61 -14.53 -10.81
C LYS A 123 -3.36 -15.00 -11.54
N GLY A 124 -3.27 -16.32 -11.74
CA GLY A 124 -2.14 -16.95 -12.43
C GLY A 124 -0.83 -16.95 -11.64
N LYS A 125 -0.84 -16.53 -10.37
CA LYS A 125 0.34 -16.54 -9.51
C LYS A 125 0.46 -17.88 -8.80
N GLU A 126 1.68 -18.40 -8.72
CA GLU A 126 1.99 -19.61 -7.96
C GLU A 126 2.18 -19.27 -6.47
N ILE A 127 1.07 -19.28 -5.71
CA ILE A 127 1.05 -19.00 -4.27
C ILE A 127 1.59 -20.22 -3.51
N LYS A 128 2.63 -20.02 -2.68
CA LYS A 128 3.27 -21.08 -1.89
C LYS A 128 3.59 -20.59 -0.49
N GLU A 129 3.55 -21.51 0.47
CA GLU A 129 4.04 -21.28 1.83
C GLU A 129 5.59 -21.24 1.89
N PRO A 130 6.17 -20.46 2.82
CA PRO A 130 5.50 -19.58 3.81
C PRO A 130 4.89 -18.31 3.17
N ILE A 131 3.68 -17.95 3.62
CA ILE A 131 2.96 -16.75 3.18
C ILE A 131 3.02 -15.69 4.26
N VAL A 132 3.45 -14.48 3.90
CA VAL A 132 3.40 -13.28 4.74
C VAL A 132 2.27 -12.38 4.28
N PHE A 133 1.38 -11.99 5.20
CA PHE A 133 0.36 -10.98 4.98
C PHE A 133 0.68 -9.71 5.77
N GLN A 134 0.78 -8.59 5.05
CA GLN A 134 1.20 -7.30 5.57
C GLN A 134 0.37 -6.15 4.96
N GLY A 135 0.67 -4.91 5.37
CA GLY A 135 -0.16 -3.74 5.08
C GLY A 135 -1.22 -3.53 6.16
N GLY A 136 -1.89 -2.37 6.15
CA GLY A 136 -2.84 -2.00 7.21
C GLY A 136 -3.98 -3.00 7.42
N VAL A 137 -4.45 -3.63 6.33
CA VAL A 137 -5.54 -4.61 6.39
C VAL A 137 -5.12 -5.92 7.07
N ALA A 138 -3.82 -6.19 7.22
CA ALA A 138 -3.34 -7.36 7.96
C ALA A 138 -3.71 -7.36 9.44
N ALA A 139 -4.07 -6.18 10.00
CA ALA A 139 -4.68 -6.07 11.33
C ALA A 139 -6.03 -6.80 11.45
N ASN A 140 -6.75 -6.94 10.33
CA ASN A 140 -8.08 -7.50 10.31
C ASN A 140 -8.02 -9.04 10.33
N LYS A 141 -8.27 -9.62 11.51
CA LYS A 141 -8.23 -11.08 11.71
C LYS A 141 -9.25 -11.84 10.85
N GLY A 142 -10.38 -11.23 10.48
CA GLY A 142 -11.36 -11.81 9.57
C GLY A 142 -10.81 -11.97 8.15
N ILE A 143 -10.07 -10.99 7.64
CA ILE A 143 -9.40 -11.09 6.34
C ILE A 143 -8.29 -12.14 6.35
N LYS A 144 -7.50 -12.20 7.43
CA LYS A 144 -6.50 -13.28 7.61
C LYS A 144 -7.17 -14.65 7.55
N ALA A 145 -8.24 -14.86 8.32
CA ALA A 145 -8.98 -16.13 8.34
C ALA A 145 -9.59 -16.47 6.97
N ALA A 146 -10.11 -15.47 6.25
CA ALA A 146 -10.63 -15.65 4.90
C ALA A 146 -9.53 -16.06 3.91
N PHE A 147 -8.31 -15.50 4.01
CA PHE A 147 -7.17 -15.96 3.21
C PHE A 147 -6.77 -17.40 3.53
N GLU A 148 -6.65 -17.76 4.81
CA GLU A 148 -6.30 -19.11 5.23
C GLU A 148 -7.35 -20.13 4.73
N LYS A 149 -8.63 -19.79 4.84
CA LYS A 149 -9.76 -20.59 4.33
C LYS A 149 -9.70 -20.74 2.80
N ALA A 150 -9.45 -19.66 2.06
CA ALA A 150 -9.47 -19.68 0.60
C ALA A 150 -8.25 -20.40 0.00
N LEU A 151 -7.09 -20.31 0.66
CA LEU A 151 -5.83 -20.90 0.20
C LEU A 151 -5.62 -22.32 0.73
N GLY A 152 -6.24 -22.68 1.86
CA GLY A 152 -5.92 -23.91 2.59
C GLY A 152 -4.49 -23.92 3.15
N MET A 153 -3.90 -22.74 3.33
CA MET A 153 -2.51 -22.53 3.74
C MET A 153 -2.47 -21.59 4.95
N LYS A 154 -1.44 -21.71 5.79
CA LYS A 154 -1.24 -20.81 6.91
C LYS A 154 -0.72 -19.46 6.42
N VAL A 155 -1.28 -18.38 6.98
CA VAL A 155 -0.86 -17.02 6.66
C VAL A 155 -0.26 -16.37 7.89
N TYR A 156 0.99 -15.91 7.76
CA TYR A 156 1.70 -15.24 8.84
C TYR A 156 1.54 -13.72 8.75
N VAL A 157 1.16 -13.06 9.85
CA VAL A 157 1.10 -11.61 9.95
C VAL A 157 2.27 -11.14 10.85
N PRO A 158 3.23 -10.35 10.31
CA PRO A 158 4.34 -9.79 11.09
C PRO A 158 3.87 -8.84 12.18
N GLU A 159 4.62 -8.70 13.27
CA GLU A 159 4.32 -7.74 14.35
C GLU A 159 4.16 -6.30 13.82
N HIS A 160 5.05 -5.88 12.92
CA HIS A 160 5.06 -4.54 12.33
C HIS A 160 4.42 -4.50 10.94
N TYR A 161 3.34 -5.28 10.73
CA TYR A 161 2.66 -5.45 9.44
C TYR A 161 2.36 -4.13 8.71
N GLY A 162 2.04 -3.06 9.44
CA GLY A 162 1.65 -1.75 8.88
C GLY A 162 2.81 -0.93 8.31
N VAL A 163 4.06 -1.25 8.66
CA VAL A 163 5.25 -0.45 8.30
C VAL A 163 6.35 -1.27 7.61
N MET A 164 6.02 -2.48 7.14
CA MET A 164 6.98 -3.38 6.48
C MET A 164 7.69 -2.74 5.29
N GLY A 165 7.02 -1.88 4.52
CA GLY A 165 7.66 -1.13 3.44
C GLY A 165 8.78 -0.21 3.94
N ALA A 166 8.59 0.47 5.08
CA ALA A 166 9.59 1.33 5.70
C ALA A 166 10.75 0.51 6.28
N ILE A 167 10.46 -0.62 6.93
CA ILE A 167 11.48 -1.55 7.44
C ILE A 167 12.39 -2.02 6.31
N GLY A 168 11.81 -2.46 5.19
CA GLY A 168 12.57 -2.91 4.04
C GLY A 168 13.41 -1.82 3.41
N ALA A 169 12.89 -0.60 3.33
CA ALA A 169 13.64 0.56 2.85
C ALA A 169 14.84 0.87 3.76
N ALA A 170 14.66 0.78 5.08
CA ALA A 170 15.73 0.97 6.05
C ALA A 170 16.82 -0.11 5.93
N ILE A 171 16.44 -1.38 5.72
CA ILE A 171 17.38 -2.48 5.48
C ILE A 171 18.20 -2.22 4.22
N LEU A 172 17.54 -1.89 3.11
CA LEU A 172 18.20 -1.58 1.84
C LEU A 172 19.14 -0.37 1.95
N ALA A 173 18.72 0.68 2.66
CA ALA A 173 19.55 1.85 2.89
C ALA A 173 20.80 1.51 3.72
N LYS A 174 20.65 0.67 4.76
CA LYS A 174 21.76 0.18 5.58
C LYS A 174 22.77 -0.62 4.74
N GLU A 175 22.29 -1.49 3.85
CA GLU A 175 23.14 -2.26 2.94
C GLU A 175 23.89 -1.35 1.96
N ALA A 176 23.19 -0.40 1.33
CA ALA A 176 23.80 0.55 0.40
C ALA A 176 24.87 1.43 1.06
N VAL A 177 24.67 1.86 2.32
CA VAL A 177 25.69 2.61 3.08
C VAL A 177 26.88 1.73 3.42
N LYS A 178 26.66 0.44 3.77
CA LYS A 178 27.75 -0.51 4.03
C LYS A 178 28.63 -0.71 2.81
N GLU A 179 28.05 -0.75 1.61
CA GLU A 179 28.80 -0.86 0.35
C GLU A 179 29.53 0.43 -0.03
N LYS A 180 28.88 1.60 0.13
CA LYS A 180 29.46 2.90 -0.22
C LYS A 180 30.48 3.41 0.80
N GLY A 181 30.37 2.99 2.06
CA GLY A 181 31.20 3.46 3.17
C GLY A 181 30.81 4.83 3.75
N TYR A 182 29.81 5.51 3.20
CA TYR A 182 29.30 6.80 3.70
C TYR A 182 27.80 6.96 3.46
N THR A 183 27.17 7.88 4.19
CA THR A 183 25.75 8.26 4.05
C THR A 183 25.62 9.73 3.64
N SER A 184 24.60 10.04 2.84
CA SER A 184 24.18 11.41 2.53
C SER A 184 23.03 11.89 3.41
N PHE A 185 22.73 11.17 4.50
CA PHE A 185 21.71 11.56 5.47
C PHE A 185 22.11 12.87 6.14
N LYS A 186 21.28 13.90 5.99
CA LYS A 186 21.53 15.26 6.49
C LYS A 186 21.20 15.46 7.97
N GLY A 187 20.79 14.41 8.69
CA GLY A 187 20.34 14.48 10.08
C GLY A 187 18.82 14.64 10.21
N PHE A 188 18.33 14.67 11.45
CA PHE A 188 16.90 14.87 11.76
C PHE A 188 16.53 16.36 11.89
N GLU A 189 17.51 17.25 12.05
CA GLU A 189 17.34 18.72 12.11
C GLU A 189 17.02 19.34 10.73
N VAL A 190 16.74 18.51 9.72
CA VAL A 190 16.37 18.95 8.37
C VAL A 190 15.08 19.78 8.39
N SER A 191 14.17 19.52 9.34
CA SER A 191 12.96 20.30 9.54
C SER A 191 13.24 21.74 9.98
N ASP A 192 14.40 22.01 10.56
CA ASP A 192 14.81 23.34 11.02
C ASP A 192 15.56 24.12 9.94
N PHE A 193 15.82 23.49 8.78
CA PHE A 193 16.43 24.20 7.67
C PHE A 193 15.49 25.28 7.14
N LYS A 194 16.01 26.51 7.07
CA LYS A 194 15.35 27.59 6.35
C LYS A 194 15.43 27.30 4.86
N TYR A 195 14.28 27.12 4.24
CA TYR A 195 14.13 26.96 2.79
C TYR A 195 13.15 27.97 2.23
N ARG A 196 13.25 28.22 0.92
CA ARG A 196 12.31 29.03 0.15
C ARG A 196 11.81 28.19 -1.02
N ALA A 197 10.49 28.14 -1.19
CA ALA A 197 9.86 27.59 -2.37
C ALA A 197 9.45 28.73 -3.31
N VAL A 198 9.80 28.66 -4.59
CA VAL A 198 9.47 29.67 -5.60
C VAL A 198 8.89 29.00 -6.83
N GLY A 199 7.74 29.48 -7.30
CA GLY A 199 7.14 29.02 -8.56
C GLY A 199 7.56 29.91 -9.74
N PHE A 200 7.76 29.29 -10.91
CA PHE A 200 7.87 30.00 -12.19
C PHE A 200 7.14 29.24 -13.31
N GLU A 201 6.69 29.96 -14.33
CA GLU A 201 6.10 29.34 -15.52
C GLU A 201 7.19 28.95 -16.53
N CYS A 202 7.25 27.67 -16.89
CA CYS A 202 8.20 27.16 -17.87
C CYS A 202 7.73 27.44 -19.30
N THR A 203 8.47 28.28 -20.04
CA THR A 203 8.16 28.63 -21.45
C THR A 203 8.88 27.76 -22.49
N ALA A 204 9.56 26.70 -22.06
CA ALA A 204 10.36 25.84 -22.94
C ALA A 204 9.57 25.04 -23.98
N CYS A 205 8.26 24.83 -23.77
CA CYS A 205 7.39 24.11 -24.67
C CYS A 205 5.91 24.54 -24.45
N PRO A 206 4.96 24.09 -25.28
CA PRO A 206 3.55 24.48 -25.17
C PRO A 206 2.85 24.11 -23.87
N ASN A 207 3.41 23.22 -23.04
CA ASN A 207 2.78 22.75 -21.81
C ASN A 207 2.69 23.81 -20.69
N ARG A 208 3.47 24.89 -20.77
CA ARG A 208 3.49 26.01 -19.79
C ARG A 208 3.33 25.55 -18.33
N CYS A 209 4.15 24.60 -17.92
CA CYS A 209 4.06 24.02 -16.58
C CYS A 209 4.47 25.05 -15.54
N GLU A 210 3.73 25.11 -14.43
CA GLU A 210 4.21 25.76 -13.21
C GLU A 210 5.25 24.85 -12.57
N VAL A 211 6.47 25.36 -12.43
CA VAL A 211 7.60 24.63 -11.86
C VAL A 211 7.93 25.27 -10.53
N VAL A 212 8.01 24.44 -9.49
CA VAL A 212 8.39 24.86 -8.15
C VAL A 212 9.86 24.52 -7.93
N GLU A 213 10.64 25.51 -7.50
CA GLU A 213 12.01 25.35 -7.04
C GLU A 213 12.06 25.35 -5.52
N PHE A 214 12.75 24.37 -4.94
CA PHE A 214 13.05 24.32 -3.52
C PHE A 214 14.50 24.74 -3.29
N ILE A 215 14.67 25.86 -2.61
CA ILE A 215 15.94 26.55 -2.45
C ILE A 215 16.35 26.52 -0.98
N GLN A 216 17.59 26.13 -0.71
CA GLN A 216 18.20 26.15 0.62
C GLN A 216 19.44 27.04 0.56
N GLY A 217 19.43 28.16 1.31
CA GLY A 217 20.42 29.22 1.12
C GLY A 217 20.32 29.79 -0.29
N ASP A 218 21.41 29.69 -1.06
CA ASP A 218 21.48 30.14 -2.47
C ASP A 218 21.48 28.97 -3.48
N GLU A 219 21.32 27.72 -3.02
CA GLU A 219 21.31 26.53 -3.87
C GLU A 219 19.90 25.97 -4.06
N VAL A 220 19.57 25.61 -5.31
CA VAL A 220 18.40 24.79 -5.62
C VAL A 220 18.70 23.34 -5.22
N ILE A 221 17.88 22.81 -4.32
CA ILE A 221 17.96 21.41 -3.86
C ILE A 221 17.14 20.50 -4.75
N SER A 222 15.97 20.95 -5.21
CA SER A 222 15.10 20.18 -6.09
C SER A 222 14.13 21.06 -6.87
N ARG A 223 13.58 20.50 -7.95
CA ARG A 223 12.51 21.09 -8.76
C ARG A 223 11.43 20.05 -9.06
N TRP A 224 10.18 20.48 -9.16
CA TRP A 224 9.07 19.63 -9.62
C TRP A 224 7.98 20.46 -10.30
N GLY A 225 6.97 19.78 -10.86
CA GLY A 225 5.82 20.41 -11.53
C GLY A 225 5.89 20.37 -13.06
N ASP A 226 7.04 19.98 -13.63
CA ASP A 226 7.21 19.87 -15.06
C ASP A 226 6.74 18.52 -15.63
N LYS A 227 6.06 18.56 -16.78
CA LYS A 227 5.53 17.33 -17.42
C LYS A 227 6.58 16.57 -18.24
N CYS A 228 7.63 17.23 -18.69
CA CYS A 228 8.60 16.66 -19.63
C CYS A 228 9.90 16.15 -18.98
N GLY A 229 10.08 16.31 -17.67
CA GLY A 229 11.28 15.89 -16.95
C GLY A 229 12.49 16.83 -17.10
N ARG A 230 12.35 17.97 -17.78
CA ARG A 230 13.41 18.97 -17.97
C ARG A 230 13.92 19.53 -16.66
N TRP A 231 13.03 19.80 -15.70
CA TRP A 231 13.38 20.47 -14.45
C TRP A 231 13.58 19.48 -13.31
N SER A 232 12.69 18.52 -13.16
CA SER A 232 12.79 17.44 -12.17
C SER A 232 14.06 16.59 -12.30
N ASN A 233 14.60 16.42 -13.52
CA ASN A 233 15.89 15.73 -13.74
C ASN A 233 17.09 16.68 -13.84
N SER A 234 16.90 17.98 -13.62
CA SER A 234 17.99 18.95 -13.72
C SER A 234 18.96 18.82 -12.55
N THR A 235 20.26 18.72 -12.85
CA THR A 235 21.34 18.76 -11.85
C THR A 235 21.82 20.18 -11.52
N SER A 236 21.21 21.20 -12.15
CA SER A 236 21.58 22.60 -11.92
C SER A 236 21.13 23.08 -10.55
N LYS A 237 22.09 23.47 -9.73
CA LYS A 237 21.85 24.10 -8.41
C LYS A 237 21.58 25.61 -8.48
N LYS A 238 21.65 26.23 -9.65
CA LYS A 238 21.40 27.66 -9.80
C LYS A 238 19.90 27.95 -9.75
N VAL A 239 19.50 28.93 -8.97
CA VAL A 239 18.11 29.44 -8.92
C VAL A 239 17.71 29.94 -10.31
N HIS A 240 16.50 29.61 -10.76
CA HIS A 240 15.97 30.19 -11.99
C HIS A 240 15.71 31.67 -11.73
N ALA A 241 16.47 32.53 -12.40
CA ALA A 241 16.17 33.96 -12.37
C ALA A 241 14.77 34.17 -12.97
N ASN A 242 13.82 34.63 -12.17
CA ASN A 242 12.59 35.18 -12.72
C ASN A 242 12.98 36.32 -13.65
N THR A 243 12.76 36.16 -14.96
CA THR A 243 12.49 37.31 -15.82
C THR A 243 11.09 37.80 -15.45
N ALA A 244 10.98 38.42 -14.27
CA ALA A 244 9.85 39.27 -13.95
C ALA A 244 10.12 40.62 -14.62
N SER A 245 9.55 40.78 -15.82
CA SER A 245 9.29 42.07 -16.45
C SER A 245 7.79 42.21 -16.61
#